data_AF-A0A1S8MGN3-F1
#
_entry.id   AF-A0A1S8MGN3-F1
#
_cell.length_a   1.000
_cell.length_b   1.000
_cell.length_c   1.000
_cell.angle_alpha   90.00
_cell.angle_beta   90.00
_cell.angle_gamma   90.00
#
_symmetry.space_group_name_H-M   'P 1'
#
loop_
_entity.id
_entity.type
_entity.pdbx_description
1 polymer ?
#
loop_
_entity_poly.entity_id
_entity_poly.type
_entity_poly.pdbx_seq_one_letter_code
_entity_poly.pdbx_strand_id
1 'polypeptide(L)'
;MADMCDIEIDAAIFEETIKVYKDSKDKLNNILCNLENELSKLENTWEGDARKEFDNTFPGFYSAMKKDCTMLEELTKELTMAKTSFEGLDAKMKSLDEGHHR
;
A
#
# COMPACT_ATOMS: atom_id res chain seq x y z
N MET A 1 -22.45 4.19 -33.28
CA MET A 1 -21.67 5.27 -32.65
C MET A 1 -21.30 4.74 -31.27
N ALA A 2 -20.02 4.49 -31.03
CA ALA A 2 -19.57 3.93 -29.75
C ALA A 2 -19.74 5.02 -28.68
N ASP A 3 -20.59 4.71 -27.72
CA ASP A 3 -20.81 5.46 -26.49
C ASP A 3 -19.47 5.49 -25.75
N MET A 4 -18.71 6.58 -25.91
CA MET A 4 -17.55 6.84 -25.08
C MET A 4 -18.11 7.17 -23.70
N CYS A 5 -18.19 6.17 -22.82
CA CYS A 5 -18.32 6.45 -21.40
C CYS A 5 -17.14 7.35 -21.02
N ASP A 6 -17.41 8.62 -20.76
CA ASP A 6 -16.45 9.51 -20.13
C ASP A 6 -16.07 8.88 -18.79
N ILE A 7 -14.88 8.29 -18.73
CA ILE A 7 -14.32 7.79 -17.49
C ILE A 7 -13.81 9.02 -16.75
N GLU A 8 -14.67 9.60 -15.94
CA GLU A 8 -14.32 10.67 -15.02
C GLU A 8 -13.53 10.05 -13.86
N ILE A 9 -12.20 10.08 -13.96
CA ILE A 9 -11.32 9.63 -12.88
C ILE A 9 -11.20 10.76 -11.87
N ASP A 10 -11.96 10.67 -10.78
CA ASP A 10 -11.86 11.61 -9.67
C ASP A 10 -10.49 11.45 -8.98
N ALA A 11 -9.67 12.50 -9.04
CA ALA A 11 -8.37 12.54 -8.41
C ALA A 11 -8.43 12.31 -6.89
N ALA A 12 -9.57 12.59 -6.25
CA ALA A 12 -9.80 12.31 -4.83
C ALA A 12 -9.78 10.82 -4.51
N ILE A 13 -10.20 9.95 -5.45
CA ILE A 13 -10.19 8.49 -5.27
C ILE A 13 -8.75 7.97 -5.16
N PHE A 14 -7.81 8.55 -5.91
CA PHE A 14 -6.39 8.20 -5.77
C PHE A 14 -5.86 8.56 -4.39
N GLU A 15 -6.20 9.74 -3.87
CA GLU A 15 -5.74 10.18 -2.54
C GLU A 15 -6.29 9.30 -1.42
N GLU A 16 -7.59 8.97 -1.48
CA GLU A 16 -8.22 8.08 -0.52
C GLU A 16 -7.60 6.68 -0.55
N THR A 17 -7.43 6.11 -1.75
CA THR A 17 -6.85 4.77 -1.91
C THR A 17 -5.39 4.73 -1.44
N ILE A 18 -4.58 5.73 -1.81
CA ILE A 18 -3.19 5.88 -1.34
C ILE A 18 -3.15 5.95 0.19
N LYS A 19 -4.05 6.70 0.81
CA LYS A 19 -4.13 6.81 2.27
C LYS A 19 -4.47 5.46 2.90
N VAL A 20 -5.48 4.75 2.40
CA VAL A 20 -5.88 3.44 2.91
C VAL A 20 -4.73 2.43 2.85
N TYR A 21 -3.97 2.41 1.75
CA TYR A 21 -2.83 1.51 1.61
C TYR A 21 -1.66 1.86 2.53
N LYS A 22 -1.38 3.15 2.72
CA LYS A 22 -0.39 3.61 3.71
C LYS A 22 -0.80 3.23 5.13
N ASP A 23 -2.04 3.54 5.53
CA ASP A 23 -2.57 3.21 6.85
C ASP A 23 -2.54 1.69 7.11
N SER A 24 -2.82 0.89 6.09
CA SER A 24 -2.77 -0.58 6.18
C SER A 24 -1.34 -1.09 6.32
N LYS A 25 -0.38 -0.51 5.59
CA LYS A 25 1.05 -0.83 5.71
C LYS A 25 1.56 -0.50 7.11
N ASP A 26 1.21 0.66 7.64
CA ASP A 26 1.64 1.10 8.96
C ASP A 26 1.06 0.21 10.07
N LYS A 27 -0.21 -0.20 9.95
CA LYS A 27 -0.82 -1.18 10.85
C LYS A 27 -0.09 -2.52 10.82
N LEU A 28 0.21 -3.06 9.63
CA LEU A 28 0.93 -4.32 9.51
C LEU A 28 2.34 -4.25 10.08
N ASN A 29 3.08 -3.17 9.81
CA ASN A 29 4.40 -2.94 10.38
C ASN A 29 4.35 -2.84 11.92
N ASN A 30 3.36 -2.13 12.46
CA ASN A 30 3.19 -2.03 13.91
C ASN A 30 2.88 -3.39 14.56
N ILE A 31 2.05 -4.21 13.91
CA ILE A 31 1.77 -5.59 14.35
C ILE A 31 3.05 -6.42 14.34
N LEU A 32 3.84 -6.36 13.27
CA LEU A 32 5.10 -7.06 13.15
C LEU A 32 6.10 -6.65 14.23
N CYS A 33 6.32 -5.35 14.43
CA CYS A 33 7.23 -4.87 15.47
C CYS A 33 6.76 -5.27 16.88
N ASN A 34 5.46 -5.20 17.16
CA ASN A 34 4.92 -5.65 18.44
C ASN A 34 5.14 -7.16 18.64
N LEU A 35 4.92 -7.97 17.61
CA LEU A 35 5.18 -9.41 17.64
C LEU A 35 6.66 -9.72 17.88
N GLU A 36 7.58 -9.06 17.18
CA GLU A 36 9.02 -9.22 17.39
C GLU A 36 9.43 -8.84 18.83
N ASN A 37 8.89 -7.72 19.34
CA ASN A 37 9.16 -7.26 20.70
C ASN A 37 8.65 -8.26 21.74
N GLU A 38 7.41 -8.75 21.61
CA GLU A 38 6.87 -9.74 22.54
C GLU A 38 7.60 -11.08 22.45
N LEU A 39 8.05 -11.48 21.26
CA LEU A 39 8.86 -12.68 21.08
C LEU A 39 10.20 -12.61 21.79
N SER A 40 10.92 -11.50 21.63
CA SER A 40 12.20 -11.30 22.30
C SER A 40 12.09 -11.40 23.83
N LYS A 41 10.93 -11.03 24.39
CA LYS A 41 10.63 -11.19 25.83
C LYS A 41 10.36 -12.65 26.20
N LEU A 42 9.68 -13.40 25.32
CA LEU A 42 9.35 -14.80 25.55
C LEU A 42 10.52 -15.77 25.35
N GLU A 43 11.50 -15.46 24.50
CA GLU A 43 12.61 -16.38 24.15
C GLU A 43 13.39 -16.94 25.34
N ASN A 44 13.45 -16.19 26.45
CA ASN A 44 14.17 -16.57 27.67
C ASN A 44 13.30 -17.27 28.74
N THR A 45 11.99 -17.38 28.51
CA THR A 45 11.04 -17.95 29.49
C THR A 45 10.13 -19.03 28.90
N TRP A 46 10.09 -19.15 27.56
CA TRP A 46 9.26 -20.11 26.85
C TRP A 46 10.09 -21.29 26.36
N GLU A 47 9.74 -22.50 26.80
CA GLU A 47 10.35 -23.76 26.38
C GLU A 47 9.28 -24.80 26.05
N GLY A 48 9.69 -25.91 25.43
CA GLY A 48 8.83 -27.05 25.12
C GLY A 48 8.27 -27.07 23.69
N ASP A 49 7.32 -27.98 23.44
CA ASP A 49 6.85 -28.26 22.08
C ASP A 49 6.05 -27.10 21.45
N ALA A 50 5.41 -26.27 22.26
CA ALA A 50 4.74 -25.05 21.80
C ALA A 50 5.73 -24.03 21.19
N ARG A 51 6.93 -23.89 21.76
CA ARG A 51 7.99 -23.05 21.19
C ARG A 51 8.50 -23.62 19.88
N LYS A 52 8.73 -24.93 19.80
CA LYS A 52 9.21 -25.57 18.56
C LYS A 52 8.21 -25.38 17.41
N GLU A 53 6.92 -25.56 17.69
CA GLU A 53 5.88 -25.36 16.68
C GLU A 53 5.80 -23.89 16.22
N PHE A 54 5.98 -22.97 17.17
CA PHE A 54 6.07 -21.54 16.87
C PHE A 54 7.29 -21.21 16.01
N ASP A 55 8.49 -21.69 16.39
CA ASP A 55 9.74 -21.47 15.66
C ASP A 55 9.67 -22.03 14.22
N ASN A 56 8.88 -23.09 14.00
CA ASN A 56 8.63 -23.64 12.67
C ASN A 56 7.66 -22.79 11.83
N THR A 57 6.64 -22.20 12.46
CA THR A 57 5.52 -21.56 11.76
C THR A 57 5.71 -20.05 11.59
N PHE A 58 6.23 -19.38 12.62
CA PHE A 58 6.36 -17.93 12.69
C PHE A 58 7.26 -17.34 11.59
N PRO A 59 8.41 -17.94 11.21
CA PRO A 59 9.23 -17.39 10.12
C PRO A 59 8.48 -17.29 8.78
N GLY A 60 7.63 -18.28 8.48
CA GLY A 60 6.80 -18.27 7.27
C GLY A 60 5.74 -17.17 7.31
N PHE A 61 5.06 -17.03 8.44
CA PHE A 61 4.08 -15.96 8.68
C PHE A 61 4.73 -14.57 8.60
N TYR A 62 5.86 -14.38 9.27
CA TYR A 62 6.62 -13.13 9.27
C TYR A 62 7.05 -12.73 7.86
N SER A 63 7.59 -13.69 7.09
CA SER A 63 7.98 -13.49 5.70
C SER A 63 6.80 -13.07 4.81
N ALA A 64 5.64 -13.72 4.98
CA ALA A 64 4.43 -13.38 4.24
C ALA A 64 3.95 -11.95 4.56
N MET A 65 3.86 -11.58 5.84
CA MET A 65 3.46 -10.22 6.23
C MET A 65 4.43 -9.15 5.71
N LYS A 66 5.74 -9.42 5.73
CA LYS A 66 6.74 -8.50 5.19
C LYS A 66 6.60 -8.31 3.67
N LYS A 67 6.23 -9.39 2.97
CA LYS A 67 5.89 -9.34 1.54
C LYS A 67 4.64 -8.50 1.29
N ASP A 68 3.61 -8.63 2.13
CA ASP A 68 2.40 -7.81 2.03
C ASP A 68 2.68 -6.32 2.27
N CYS A 69 3.53 -5.98 3.24
CA CYS A 69 3.99 -4.60 3.46
C CYS A 69 4.71 -4.04 2.22
N THR A 70 5.54 -4.85 1.56
CA THR A 70 6.26 -4.45 0.34
C THR A 70 5.30 -4.24 -0.82
N MET A 71 4.33 -5.14 -1.00
CA MET A 71 3.29 -5.03 -2.01
C MET A 71 2.45 -3.75 -1.83
N LEU A 72 2.04 -3.44 -0.59
CA LEU A 72 1.30 -2.19 -0.30
C LEU A 72 2.13 -0.94 -0.63
N GLU A 73 3.44 -0.99 -0.41
CA GLU A 73 4.33 0.11 -0.78
C GLU A 73 4.46 0.27 -2.30
N GLU A 74 4.57 -0.83 -3.05
CA GLU A 74 4.60 -0.82 -4.50
C GLU A 74 3.29 -0.28 -5.09
N LEU A 75 2.14 -0.77 -4.62
CA LEU A 75 0.82 -0.26 -5.02
C LEU A 75 0.67 1.24 -4.74
N THR A 76 1.18 1.70 -3.59
CA THR A 76 1.18 3.13 -3.26
C THR A 76 2.02 3.94 -4.26
N LYS A 77 3.19 3.43 -4.67
CA LYS A 77 4.05 4.08 -5.67
C LYS A 77 3.36 4.15 -7.03
N GLU A 78 2.79 3.03 -7.49
CA GLU A 78 2.08 2.95 -8.77
C GLU A 78 0.87 3.89 -8.81
N LEU A 79 0.05 3.92 -7.76
CA LEU A 79 -1.09 4.84 -7.67
C LEU A 79 -0.65 6.30 -7.64
N THR A 80 0.46 6.61 -6.97
CA THR A 80 1.01 7.97 -6.97
C THR A 80 1.46 8.37 -8.37
N MET A 81 2.14 7.48 -9.09
CA MET A 81 2.55 7.73 -10.48
C MET A 81 1.36 7.91 -11.43
N ALA A 82 0.31 7.09 -11.26
CA ALA A 82 -0.92 7.20 -12.02
C ALA A 82 -1.61 8.55 -11.78
N LYS A 83 -1.74 8.96 -10.51
CA LYS A 83 -2.27 10.27 -10.12
C LYS A 83 -1.48 11.40 -10.77
N THR A 84 -0.16 11.42 -10.63
CA THR A 84 0.70 12.48 -11.22
C THR A 84 0.58 12.52 -12.74
N SER A 85 0.48 11.37 -13.40
CA SER A 85 0.28 11.31 -14.86
C SER A 85 -1.08 11.88 -15.26
N PHE A 86 -2.13 11.60 -14.50
CA PHE A 86 -3.47 12.11 -14.74
C PHE A 86 -3.54 13.64 -14.55
N GLU A 87 -3.01 14.16 -13.44
CA GLU A 87 -2.92 15.61 -13.19
C GLU A 87 -2.10 16.33 -14.27
N GLY A 88 -1.02 15.71 -14.75
CA GLY A 88 -0.21 16.24 -15.85
C GLY A 88 -0.96 16.27 -17.19
N LEU A 89 -1.83 15.29 -17.45
CA LEU A 89 -2.70 15.28 -18.64
C LEU A 89 -3.79 16.35 -18.55
N ASP A 90 -4.46 16.46 -17.40
CA ASP A 90 -5.50 17.48 -17.15
C ASP A 90 -4.94 18.90 -17.32
N ALA A 91 -3.76 19.17 -16.76
CA ALA A 91 -3.08 20.46 -16.93
C ALA A 91 -2.73 20.77 -18.40
N LYS A 92 -2.26 19.77 -19.16
CA LYS A 92 -1.98 19.93 -20.60
C LYS A 92 -3.25 20.20 -21.39
N MET A 93 -4.33 19.47 -21.08
CA MET A 93 -5.62 19.63 -21.77
C MET A 93 -6.19 21.03 -21.56
N LYS A 94 -6.18 21.53 -20.31
CA LYS A 94 -6.57 22.91 -19.99
C LYS A 94 -5.74 23.96 -20.74
N SER A 95 -4.42 23.77 -20.81
CA SER A 95 -3.54 24.71 -21.52
C SER A 95 -3.76 24.74 -23.04
N LEU A 96 -4.18 23.63 -23.65
CA LEU A 96 -4.51 23.56 -25.08
C LEU A 96 -5.85 24.23 -25.39
N ASP A 97 -6.81 24.13 -24.48
CA ASP A 97 -8.13 24.74 -24.59
C ASP A 97 -8.04 26.28 -24.51
N GLU A 98 -7.21 26.80 -23.61
CA GLU A 98 -6.91 28.24 -23.50
C GLU A 98 -6.18 28.81 -24.72
N GLY A 99 -5.44 27.97 -25.46
CA GLY A 99 -4.73 28.36 -26.70
C GLY A 99 -5.61 28.45 -27.95
N HIS A 100 -6.78 27.78 -27.96
CA HIS A 100 -7.72 27.79 -29.09
C HIS A 100 -8.71 28.98 -29.06
N HIS A 101 -8.78 29.71 -27.95
CA HIS A 101 -9.64 30.89 -27.77
C HIS A 101 -8.90 32.23 -27.95
N ARG A 102 -7.72 32.23 -28.59
CA ARG A 102 -6.99 33.43 -29.03
C ARG A 102 -6.89 33.53 -30.54
#